data_AF-A0A356T8X8-F1
#
_entry.id   AF-A0A356T8X8-F1
#
_cell.length_a   1.000
_cell.length_b   1.000
_cell.length_c   1.000
_cell.angle_alpha   90.00
_cell.angle_beta   90.00
_cell.angle_gamma   90.00
#
_symmetry.space_group_name_H-M   'P 1'
#
loop_
_entity.id
_entity.type
_entity.pdbx_description
1 polymer ?
#
loop_
_entity_poly.entity_id
_entity_poly.type
_entity_poly.pdbx_seq_one_letter_code
_entity_poly.pdbx_strand_id
1 'polypeptide(L)'
;MRSPARYRAITGVYWVTLLGLTGIEGYLGYLLFGAPGLSLGIVIGGALAWVGSRHVLLRRSSTAALSGEVDVAEAMAERVAKGWLVPRSLRAIAYGRLAFCASLRGDPDAMLRHTRESLRLWGKSGNVVARITRYGEVFALTRMGTLDTATDKLEMLGPEPTGDYLRLTHWTTELFLAFRKGAHELDEDVLHERAKHALGITSASPLLALLAWAFEQIGDADMAELLMEEARDRHPGDLLSKRMPELQRWMDGAETEPVRARVEMTEEAEDRVDEQVEDETPELKKKRGA
;
A
#
# COMPACT_ATOMS: atom_id res chain seq x y z
N MET A 1 24.12 0.01 8.76
CA MET A 1 24.06 1.20 7.87
C MET A 1 25.11 1.06 6.76
N ARG A 2 24.73 1.02 5.47
CA ARG A 2 25.68 0.90 4.34
C ARG A 2 26.12 2.31 3.90
N SER A 3 27.43 2.56 3.75
CA SER A 3 27.98 3.92 3.63
C SER A 3 27.60 4.65 2.32
N PRO A 4 27.36 5.97 2.36
CA PRO A 4 27.04 6.80 1.19
C PRO A 4 28.10 6.76 0.06
N ALA A 5 29.34 6.41 0.39
CA ALA A 5 30.45 6.31 -0.57
C ALA A 5 30.31 5.10 -1.50
N ARG A 6 29.90 3.93 -0.97
CA ARG A 6 29.64 2.74 -1.79
C ARG A 6 28.43 2.94 -2.72
N TYR A 7 27.45 3.74 -2.30
CA TYR A 7 26.29 4.08 -3.12
C TYR A 7 26.64 4.98 -4.32
N ARG A 8 27.50 5.99 -4.10
CA ARG A 8 28.06 6.80 -5.19
C ARG A 8 28.90 5.96 -6.15
N ALA A 9 29.66 4.99 -5.64
CA ALA A 9 30.44 4.08 -6.46
C ALA A 9 29.55 3.16 -7.33
N ILE A 10 28.48 2.57 -6.78
CA ILE A 10 27.56 1.71 -7.56
C ILE A 10 26.79 2.53 -8.60
N THR A 11 26.36 3.74 -8.26
CA THR A 11 25.69 4.65 -9.21
C THR A 11 26.66 5.09 -10.31
N GLY A 12 27.92 5.38 -9.95
CA GLY A 12 28.98 5.70 -10.91
C GLY A 12 29.29 4.53 -11.85
N VAL A 13 29.41 3.31 -11.32
CA VAL A 13 29.60 2.09 -12.12
C VAL A 13 28.44 1.88 -13.08
N TYR A 14 27.18 2.03 -12.63
CA TYR A 14 26.02 1.92 -13.52
C TYR A 14 26.07 2.93 -14.68
N TRP A 15 26.38 4.20 -14.41
CA TRP A 15 26.49 5.22 -15.47
C TRP A 15 27.70 5.00 -16.38
N VAL A 16 28.83 4.52 -15.85
CA VAL A 16 30.02 4.18 -16.63
C VAL A 16 29.77 2.96 -17.52
N THR A 17 29.08 1.93 -17.02
CA THR A 17 28.69 0.77 -17.82
C THR A 17 27.67 1.15 -18.88
N LEU A 18 26.70 2.01 -18.56
CA LEU A 18 25.72 2.50 -19.52
C LEU A 18 26.39 3.37 -20.60
N LEU A 19 27.24 4.32 -20.22
CA LEU A 19 28.06 5.12 -21.15
C LEU A 19 28.94 4.23 -22.02
N GLY A 20 29.58 3.22 -21.43
CA GLY A 20 30.39 2.22 -22.13
C GLY A 20 29.58 1.42 -23.15
N LEU A 21 28.40 0.91 -22.77
CA LEU A 21 27.51 0.20 -23.69
C LEU A 21 27.03 1.12 -24.83
N THR A 22 26.61 2.35 -24.52
CA THR A 22 26.18 3.30 -25.55
C THR A 22 27.31 3.77 -26.47
N GLY A 23 28.54 3.84 -25.94
CA GLY A 23 29.75 4.12 -26.72
C GLY A 23 30.14 2.96 -27.63
N ILE A 24 30.04 1.72 -27.13
CA ILE A 24 30.30 0.50 -27.91
C ILE A 24 29.23 0.32 -29.00
N GLU A 25 27.95 0.51 -28.69
CA GLU A 25 26.84 0.46 -29.65
C GLU A 25 26.94 1.57 -30.71
N GLY A 26 27.29 2.79 -30.31
CA GLY A 26 27.51 3.91 -31.25
C GLY A 26 28.72 3.67 -32.17
N TYR A 27 29.80 3.10 -31.64
CA TYR A 27 30.98 2.74 -32.42
C TYR A 27 30.73 1.57 -33.37
N LEU A 28 30.04 0.52 -32.92
CA LEU A 28 29.64 -0.61 -33.77
C LEU A 28 28.63 -0.19 -34.85
N GLY A 29 27.67 0.66 -34.50
CA GLY A 29 26.73 1.26 -35.44
C GLY A 29 27.44 2.10 -36.50
N TYR A 30 28.43 2.90 -36.10
CA TYR A 30 29.28 3.66 -37.02
C TYR A 30 30.08 2.76 -37.97
N LEU A 31 30.66 1.67 -37.47
CA LEU A 31 31.42 0.73 -38.28
C LEU A 31 30.56 0.00 -39.33
N LEU A 32 29.30 -0.29 -39.02
CA LEU A 32 28.40 -1.04 -39.90
C LEU A 32 27.65 -0.14 -40.91
N PHE A 33 27.29 1.08 -40.52
CA PHE A 33 26.39 1.94 -41.30
C PHE A 33 26.86 3.38 -41.46
N GLY A 34 28.09 3.72 -41.02
CA GLY A 34 28.64 5.07 -41.08
C GLY A 34 27.93 6.05 -40.15
N ALA A 35 27.93 7.34 -40.50
CA ALA A 35 27.31 8.41 -39.71
C ALA A 35 25.82 8.17 -39.33
N PRO A 36 24.98 7.55 -40.18
CA PRO A 36 23.63 7.13 -39.80
C PRO A 36 23.59 6.15 -38.61
N GLY A 37 24.52 5.18 -38.56
CA GLY A 37 24.58 4.21 -37.47
C GLY A 37 25.05 4.80 -36.15
N LEU A 38 25.96 5.79 -36.18
CA LEU A 38 26.35 6.57 -35.00
C LEU A 38 25.16 7.35 -34.44
N SER A 39 24.39 8.00 -35.33
CA SER A 39 23.21 8.77 -34.95
C SER A 39 22.14 7.90 -34.29
N LEU A 40 21.91 6.70 -34.82
CA LEU A 40 21.00 5.72 -34.23
C LEU A 40 21.48 5.28 -32.83
N GLY A 41 22.78 5.01 -32.67
CA GLY A 41 23.37 4.65 -31.37
C GLY A 41 23.21 5.74 -30.31
N ILE A 42 23.40 7.02 -30.67
CA ILE A 42 23.17 8.16 -29.76
C ILE A 42 21.71 8.24 -29.32
N VAL A 43 20.77 8.07 -30.25
CA VAL A 43 19.33 8.12 -29.95
C VAL A 43 18.92 6.97 -29.02
N ILE A 44 19.34 5.74 -29.32
CA ILE A 44 19.06 4.56 -28.49
C ILE A 44 19.69 4.72 -27.11
N GLY A 45 20.95 5.14 -27.05
CA GLY A 45 21.66 5.35 -25.79
C GLY A 45 21.03 6.43 -24.93
N GLY A 46 20.62 7.55 -25.54
CA GLY A 46 19.88 8.60 -24.87
C GLY A 46 18.54 8.12 -24.31
N ALA A 47 17.80 7.30 -25.06
CA ALA A 47 16.55 6.71 -24.60
C ALA A 47 16.74 5.74 -23.41
N LEU A 48 17.76 4.88 -23.48
CA LEU A 48 18.10 3.96 -22.38
C LEU A 48 18.53 4.72 -21.12
N ALA A 49 19.37 5.76 -21.26
CA ALA A 49 19.76 6.64 -20.17
C ALA A 49 18.57 7.38 -19.56
N TRP A 50 17.64 7.84 -20.39
CA TRP A 50 16.40 8.45 -19.94
C TRP A 50 15.58 7.48 -19.08
N VAL A 51 15.29 6.27 -19.58
CA VAL A 51 14.54 5.24 -18.85
C VAL A 51 15.26 4.83 -17.56
N GLY A 52 16.57 4.62 -17.61
CA GLY A 52 17.41 4.29 -16.46
C GLY A 52 17.35 5.37 -15.37
N SER A 53 17.40 6.65 -15.76
CA SER A 53 17.28 7.78 -14.81
C SER A 53 15.96 7.75 -14.04
N ARG A 54 14.85 7.32 -14.67
CA ARG A 54 13.53 7.20 -14.03
C ARG A 54 13.46 6.04 -13.05
N HIS A 55 14.10 4.91 -13.36
CA HIS A 55 14.27 3.82 -12.38
C HIS A 55 15.03 4.28 -11.14
N VAL A 56 16.13 5.03 -11.32
CA VAL A 56 16.90 5.59 -10.21
C VAL A 56 16.05 6.55 -9.39
N LEU A 57 15.29 7.42 -10.05
CA LEU A 57 14.40 8.37 -9.38
C LEU A 57 13.32 7.67 -8.53
N LEU A 58 12.69 6.61 -9.06
CA LEU A 58 11.70 5.83 -8.30
C LEU A 58 12.31 5.06 -7.13
N ARG A 59 13.55 4.56 -7.25
CA ARG A 59 14.27 3.95 -6.12
C ARG A 59 14.55 4.95 -5.02
N ARG A 60 14.97 6.17 -5.39
CA ARG A 60 15.18 7.28 -4.43
C ARG A 60 13.88 7.70 -3.77
N SER A 61 12.78 7.76 -4.52
CA SER A 61 11.44 7.99 -3.98
C SER A 61 11.09 6.97 -2.88
N SER A 62 11.29 5.68 -3.12
CA SER A 62 11.09 4.65 -2.08
C SER A 62 11.95 4.89 -0.84
N THR A 63 13.22 5.20 -1.01
CA THR A 63 14.12 5.47 0.13
C THR A 63 13.68 6.70 0.91
N ALA A 64 13.35 7.80 0.23
CA ALA A 64 12.87 9.03 0.86
C ALA A 64 11.58 8.78 1.67
N ALA A 65 10.63 8.03 1.11
CA ALA A 65 9.38 7.69 1.81
C ALA A 65 9.64 6.89 3.09
N LEU A 66 10.55 5.91 3.04
CA LEU A 66 10.93 5.09 4.20
C LEU A 66 11.74 5.88 5.24
N SER A 67 12.38 6.97 4.85
CA SER A 67 13.09 7.89 5.75
C SER A 67 12.20 9.00 6.30
N GLY A 68 10.90 9.02 5.96
CA GLY A 68 9.94 10.04 6.42
C GLY A 68 9.89 11.31 5.55
N GLU A 69 10.73 11.43 4.52
CA GLU A 69 10.72 12.55 3.57
C GLU A 69 9.62 12.35 2.50
N VAL A 70 8.35 12.32 2.95
CA VAL A 70 7.21 11.97 2.10
C VAL A 70 7.01 12.94 0.94
N ASP A 71 7.20 14.25 1.17
CA ASP A 71 7.06 15.28 0.14
C ASP A 71 8.09 15.10 -0.99
N VAL A 72 9.34 14.79 -0.60
CA VAL A 72 10.43 14.52 -1.55
C VAL A 72 10.13 13.26 -2.34
N ALA A 73 9.67 12.21 -1.67
CA ALA A 73 9.29 10.95 -2.31
C ALA A 73 8.16 11.13 -3.33
N GLU A 74 7.12 11.88 -2.96
CA GLU A 74 5.97 12.19 -3.80
C GLU A 74 6.40 12.99 -5.03
N ALA A 75 7.15 14.08 -4.85
CA ALA A 75 7.63 14.91 -5.96
C ALA A 75 8.46 14.11 -6.98
N MET A 76 9.30 13.17 -6.52
CA MET A 76 10.06 12.27 -7.38
C MET A 76 9.14 11.31 -8.16
N ALA A 77 8.16 10.71 -7.49
CA ALA A 77 7.21 9.80 -8.13
C ALA A 77 6.31 10.53 -9.13
N GLU A 78 5.80 11.72 -8.78
CA GLU A 78 4.99 12.54 -9.67
C GLU A 78 5.74 12.92 -10.95
N ARG A 79 7.02 13.30 -10.82
CA ARG A 79 7.87 13.63 -11.98
C ARG A 79 7.99 12.47 -12.95
N VAL A 80 7.99 11.22 -12.48
CA VAL A 80 7.99 10.04 -13.34
C VAL A 80 6.60 9.76 -13.88
N ALA A 81 5.55 9.88 -13.06
CA ALA A 81 4.17 9.62 -13.48
C ALA A 81 3.74 10.55 -14.63
N LYS A 82 4.00 11.85 -14.46
CA LYS A 82 3.67 12.93 -15.41
C LYS A 82 4.75 13.16 -16.48
N GLY A 83 5.84 12.37 -16.45
CA GLY A 83 6.99 12.54 -17.33
C GLY A 83 6.72 12.14 -18.78
N TRP A 84 7.41 12.83 -19.70
CA TRP A 84 7.41 12.53 -21.12
C TRP A 84 8.23 11.27 -21.45
N LEU A 85 7.78 10.49 -22.45
CA LEU A 85 8.39 9.23 -22.91
C LEU A 85 8.71 8.23 -21.79
N VAL A 86 7.88 8.19 -20.74
CA VAL A 86 8.03 7.19 -19.67
C VAL A 86 7.29 5.90 -20.06
N PRO A 87 7.98 4.75 -20.08
CA PRO A 87 7.34 3.45 -20.31
C PRO A 87 6.15 3.21 -19.37
N ARG A 88 5.13 2.55 -19.90
CA ARG A 88 3.88 2.26 -19.16
C ARG A 88 4.11 1.56 -17.83
N SER A 89 5.04 0.60 -17.77
CA SER A 89 5.42 -0.12 -16.55
C SER A 89 6.05 0.80 -15.50
N LEU A 90 6.93 1.71 -15.92
CA LEU A 90 7.54 2.71 -15.04
C LEU A 90 6.52 3.71 -14.50
N ARG A 91 5.58 4.13 -15.35
CA ARG A 91 4.46 4.97 -14.91
C ARG A 91 3.57 4.24 -13.91
N ALA A 92 3.32 2.94 -14.11
CA ALA A 92 2.57 2.12 -13.15
C ALA A 92 3.29 2.06 -11.79
N ILE A 93 4.61 1.82 -11.78
CA ILE A 93 5.40 1.84 -10.55
C ILE A 93 5.32 3.22 -9.87
N ALA A 94 5.41 4.31 -10.65
CA ALA A 94 5.31 5.67 -10.12
C ALA A 94 3.98 5.90 -9.38
N TYR A 95 2.86 5.50 -9.96
CA TYR A 95 1.56 5.56 -9.29
C TYR A 95 1.48 4.67 -8.05
N GLY A 96 2.10 3.48 -8.07
CA GLY A 96 2.24 2.68 -6.86
C GLY A 96 3.03 3.37 -5.73
N ARG A 97 4.03 4.21 -6.08
CA ARG A 97 4.76 5.02 -5.10
C ARG A 97 3.94 6.19 -4.57
N LEU A 98 3.16 6.85 -5.43
CA LEU A 98 2.21 7.87 -5.01
C LEU A 98 1.15 7.32 -4.06
N ALA A 99 0.61 6.12 -4.35
CA ALA A 99 -0.31 5.43 -3.45
C ALA A 99 0.34 5.16 -2.08
N PHE A 100 1.60 4.73 -2.05
CA PHE A 100 2.33 4.53 -0.80
C PHE A 100 2.52 5.85 -0.03
N CYS A 101 2.88 6.95 -0.71
CA CYS A 101 3.01 8.28 -0.08
C CYS A 101 1.67 8.76 0.50
N ALA A 102 0.57 8.60 -0.25
CA ALA A 102 -0.77 8.91 0.24
C ALA A 102 -1.13 8.09 1.50
N SER A 103 -0.76 6.80 1.53
CA SER A 103 -0.96 5.97 2.72
C SER A 103 -0.21 6.52 3.94
N LEU A 104 1.03 7.00 3.76
CA LEU A 104 1.85 7.60 4.81
C LEU A 104 1.32 8.95 5.30
N ARG A 105 0.60 9.69 4.46
CA ARG A 105 -0.08 10.94 4.84
C ARG A 105 -1.42 10.75 5.51
N GLY A 106 -1.96 9.54 5.42
CA GLY A 106 -3.28 9.27 5.94
C GLY A 106 -4.44 9.62 5.00
N ASP A 107 -4.19 9.71 3.69
CA ASP A 107 -5.19 10.03 2.67
C ASP A 107 -5.63 8.74 1.93
N PRO A 108 -6.70 8.06 2.39
CA PRO A 108 -7.17 6.82 1.76
C PRO A 108 -7.72 7.04 0.34
N ASP A 109 -8.33 8.19 0.07
CA ASP A 109 -8.89 8.52 -1.25
C ASP A 109 -7.78 8.66 -2.30
N ALA A 110 -6.73 9.43 -2.00
CA ALA A 110 -5.56 9.53 -2.87
C ALA A 110 -4.86 8.18 -3.04
N MET A 111 -4.74 7.41 -1.96
CA MET A 111 -4.19 6.06 -2.00
C MET A 111 -4.96 5.18 -2.98
N LEU A 112 -6.29 5.15 -2.91
CA LEU A 112 -7.14 4.37 -3.78
C LEU A 112 -7.05 4.84 -5.25
N ARG A 113 -7.13 6.16 -5.50
CA ARG A 113 -7.01 6.73 -6.86
C ARG A 113 -5.69 6.34 -7.52
N HIS A 114 -4.56 6.52 -6.84
CA HIS A 114 -3.25 6.19 -7.37
C HIS A 114 -3.06 4.68 -7.56
N THR A 115 -3.59 3.87 -6.64
CA THR A 115 -3.54 2.41 -6.76
C THR A 115 -4.30 1.94 -8.00
N ARG A 116 -5.53 2.43 -8.21
CA ARG A 116 -6.35 2.09 -9.39
C ARG A 116 -5.69 2.52 -10.69
N GLU A 117 -5.06 3.70 -10.73
CA GLU A 117 -4.32 4.14 -11.92
C GLU A 117 -3.09 3.25 -12.19
N SER A 118 -2.35 2.84 -11.15
CA SER A 118 -1.28 1.86 -11.27
C SER A 118 -1.79 0.52 -11.83
N LEU A 119 -2.90 -0.01 -11.29
CA LEU A 119 -3.52 -1.26 -11.75
C LEU A 119 -4.04 -1.15 -13.18
N ARG A 120 -4.64 -0.01 -13.55
CA ARG A 120 -5.06 0.26 -14.93
C ARG A 120 -3.88 0.19 -15.88
N LEU A 121 -2.70 0.67 -15.47
CA LEU A 121 -1.47 0.60 -16.26
C LEU A 121 -0.88 -0.82 -16.31
N TRP A 122 -0.92 -1.57 -15.21
CA TRP A 122 -0.51 -2.98 -15.19
C TRP A 122 -1.45 -3.92 -15.95
N GLY A 123 -2.73 -3.57 -16.06
CA GLY A 123 -3.74 -4.44 -16.65
C GLY A 123 -3.82 -5.80 -15.93
N LYS A 124 -3.87 -6.88 -16.71
CA LYS A 124 -3.92 -8.26 -16.21
C LYS A 124 -2.57 -8.84 -15.78
N SER A 125 -1.53 -8.01 -15.62
CA SER A 125 -0.19 -8.53 -15.28
C SER A 125 -0.20 -9.26 -13.93
N GLY A 126 0.35 -10.47 -13.90
CA GLY A 126 0.56 -11.28 -12.70
C GLY A 126 1.87 -10.99 -11.97
N ASN A 127 2.61 -9.93 -12.36
CA ASN A 127 3.90 -9.64 -11.74
C ASN A 127 3.77 -9.24 -10.26
N VAL A 128 4.87 -9.38 -9.52
CA VAL A 128 4.93 -9.17 -8.07
C VAL A 128 4.48 -7.76 -7.67
N VAL A 129 4.84 -6.73 -8.44
CA VAL A 129 4.52 -5.33 -8.15
C VAL A 129 3.03 -5.06 -8.38
N ALA A 130 2.46 -5.60 -9.45
CA ALA A 130 1.03 -5.54 -9.71
C ALA A 130 0.25 -6.24 -8.58
N ARG A 131 0.73 -7.41 -8.12
CA ARG A 131 0.11 -8.12 -6.98
C ARG A 131 0.17 -7.33 -5.68
N ILE A 132 1.32 -6.72 -5.33
CA ILE A 132 1.44 -5.81 -4.17
C ILE A 132 0.47 -4.63 -4.30
N THR A 133 0.36 -4.07 -5.52
CA THR A 133 -0.57 -2.96 -5.79
C THR A 133 -2.02 -3.37 -5.55
N ARG A 134 -2.41 -4.61 -5.87
CA ARG A 134 -3.77 -5.11 -5.59
C ARG A 134 -4.06 -5.22 -4.09
N TYR A 135 -3.10 -5.70 -3.29
CA TYR A 135 -3.22 -5.63 -1.83
C TYR A 135 -3.35 -4.19 -1.33
N GLY A 136 -2.63 -3.25 -1.95
CA GLY A 136 -2.81 -1.82 -1.69
C GLY A 136 -4.23 -1.31 -1.97
N GLU A 137 -4.94 -1.88 -2.95
CA GLU A 137 -6.33 -1.50 -3.24
C GLU A 137 -7.25 -1.97 -2.13
N VAL A 138 -7.14 -3.24 -1.73
CA VAL A 138 -7.88 -3.81 -0.60
C VAL A 138 -7.61 -2.98 0.65
N PHE A 139 -6.34 -2.69 0.95
CA PHE A 139 -5.95 -1.88 2.10
C PHE A 139 -6.63 -0.50 2.12
N ALA A 140 -6.66 0.19 0.97
CA ALA A 140 -7.29 1.50 0.86
C ALA A 140 -8.81 1.41 1.08
N LEU A 141 -9.47 0.41 0.48
CA LEU A 141 -10.91 0.16 0.66
C LEU A 141 -11.26 -0.17 2.11
N THR A 142 -10.49 -1.06 2.73
CA THR A 142 -10.61 -1.38 4.16
C THR A 142 -10.50 -0.11 5.01
N ARG A 143 -9.53 0.75 4.69
CA ARG A 143 -9.33 2.01 5.40
C ARG A 143 -10.55 2.93 5.27
N MET A 144 -11.12 3.07 4.08
CA MET A 144 -12.32 3.87 3.80
C MET A 144 -13.60 3.30 4.44
N GLY A 145 -13.56 2.06 4.95
CA GLY A 145 -14.75 1.39 5.50
C GLY A 145 -15.61 0.71 4.44
N THR A 146 -15.16 0.61 3.19
CA THR A 146 -15.87 -0.11 2.12
C THR A 146 -15.58 -1.62 2.20
N LEU A 147 -15.97 -2.24 3.32
CA LEU A 147 -15.47 -3.55 3.74
C LEU A 147 -15.92 -4.70 2.83
N ASP A 148 -17.14 -4.66 2.29
CA ASP A 148 -17.64 -5.72 1.39
C ASP A 148 -16.85 -5.72 0.08
N THR A 149 -16.67 -4.55 -0.53
CA THR A 149 -15.82 -4.43 -1.72
C THR A 149 -14.37 -4.82 -1.43
N ALA A 150 -13.85 -4.51 -0.24
CA ALA A 150 -12.51 -4.95 0.16
C ALA A 150 -12.42 -6.48 0.26
N THR A 151 -13.49 -7.12 0.75
CA THR A 151 -13.63 -8.58 0.87
C THR A 151 -13.63 -9.24 -0.51
N ASP A 152 -14.52 -8.80 -1.41
CA ASP A 152 -14.57 -9.30 -2.79
C ASP A 152 -13.21 -9.19 -3.47
N LYS A 153 -12.52 -8.06 -3.28
CA LYS A 153 -11.21 -7.81 -3.87
C LYS A 153 -10.13 -8.71 -3.28
N LEU A 154 -10.17 -8.99 -1.98
CA LEU A 154 -9.23 -9.90 -1.33
C LEU A 154 -9.42 -11.35 -1.82
N GLU A 155 -10.66 -11.82 -1.89
CA GLU A 155 -11.01 -13.15 -2.40
C GLU A 155 -10.56 -13.34 -3.86
N MET A 156 -10.71 -12.31 -4.69
CA MET A 156 -10.23 -12.32 -6.08
C MET A 156 -8.70 -12.47 -6.22
N LEU A 157 -7.91 -12.21 -5.16
CA LEU A 157 -6.46 -12.45 -5.19
C LEU A 157 -6.10 -13.93 -5.06
N GLY A 158 -7.04 -14.74 -4.58
CA GLY A 158 -6.88 -16.17 -4.41
C GLY A 158 -6.03 -16.53 -3.18
N PRO A 159 -5.41 -17.73 -3.20
CA PRO A 159 -4.74 -18.28 -2.02
C PRO A 159 -3.48 -17.50 -1.64
N GLU A 160 -3.00 -17.79 -0.43
CA GLU A 160 -1.77 -17.23 0.13
C GLU A 160 -0.61 -17.30 -0.88
N PRO A 161 0.06 -16.18 -1.18
CA PRO A 161 1.12 -16.13 -2.17
C PRO A 161 2.42 -16.74 -1.65
N THR A 162 3.25 -17.29 -2.54
CA THR A 162 4.62 -17.71 -2.19
C THR A 162 5.54 -16.51 -1.97
N GLY A 163 6.40 -16.61 -0.95
CA GLY A 163 7.47 -15.65 -0.64
C GLY A 163 7.14 -14.71 0.51
N ASP A 164 8.09 -14.58 1.45
CA ASP A 164 7.89 -13.94 2.76
C ASP A 164 7.29 -12.54 2.68
N TYR A 165 7.77 -11.70 1.75
CA TYR A 165 7.26 -10.33 1.61
C TYR A 165 5.79 -10.29 1.14
N LEU A 166 5.41 -11.18 0.22
CA LEU A 166 4.04 -11.24 -0.27
C LEU A 166 3.10 -11.84 0.78
N ARG A 167 3.56 -12.87 1.53
CA ARG A 167 2.82 -13.43 2.66
C ARG A 167 2.55 -12.39 3.72
N LEU A 168 3.59 -11.64 4.13
CA LEU A 168 3.47 -10.55 5.08
C LEU A 168 2.43 -9.52 4.62
N THR A 169 2.48 -9.13 3.34
CA THR A 169 1.53 -8.17 2.77
C THR A 169 0.11 -8.73 2.76
N HIS A 170 -0.06 -10.00 2.39
CA HIS A 170 -1.33 -10.70 2.38
C HIS A 170 -1.95 -10.75 3.78
N TRP A 171 -1.24 -11.31 4.77
CA TRP A 171 -1.73 -11.44 6.13
C TRP A 171 -2.02 -10.11 6.80
N THR A 172 -1.17 -9.09 6.58
CA THR A 172 -1.42 -7.74 7.11
C THR A 172 -2.72 -7.18 6.54
N THR A 173 -2.99 -7.41 5.25
CA THR A 173 -4.20 -6.89 4.59
C THR A 173 -5.44 -7.64 5.02
N GLU A 174 -5.36 -8.97 5.11
CA GLU A 174 -6.44 -9.86 5.57
C GLU A 174 -6.82 -9.55 7.02
N LEU A 175 -5.85 -9.53 7.94
CA LEU A 175 -6.10 -9.24 9.34
C LEU A 175 -6.54 -7.79 9.54
N PHE A 176 -6.05 -6.83 8.75
CA PHE A 176 -6.56 -5.46 8.85
C PHE A 176 -8.03 -5.37 8.43
N LEU A 177 -8.44 -6.13 7.41
CA LEU A 177 -9.85 -6.23 7.03
C LEU A 177 -10.67 -6.90 8.13
N ALA A 178 -10.21 -8.01 8.68
CA ALA A 178 -10.85 -8.71 9.80
C ALA A 178 -10.99 -7.79 11.04
N PHE A 179 -9.93 -7.09 11.41
CA PHE A 179 -9.92 -6.09 12.48
C PHE A 179 -11.00 -5.02 12.26
N ARG A 180 -11.10 -4.47 11.04
CA ARG A 180 -12.12 -3.46 10.72
C ARG A 180 -13.55 -4.01 10.71
N LYS A 181 -13.72 -5.31 10.42
CA LYS A 181 -15.00 -6.01 10.55
C LYS A 181 -15.33 -6.39 12.01
N GLY A 182 -14.32 -6.46 12.88
CA GLY A 182 -14.46 -6.81 14.30
C GLY A 182 -14.39 -8.31 14.61
N ALA A 183 -14.07 -9.17 13.64
CA ALA A 183 -13.94 -10.62 13.86
C ALA A 183 -13.02 -11.27 12.81
N HIS A 184 -12.42 -12.40 13.18
CA HIS A 184 -11.67 -13.27 12.27
C HIS A 184 -12.08 -14.74 12.44
N GLU A 185 -11.81 -15.55 11.42
CA GLU A 185 -12.13 -16.99 11.40
C GLU A 185 -10.86 -17.87 11.35
N LEU A 186 -9.69 -17.29 11.65
CA LEU A 186 -8.41 -18.01 11.66
C LEU A 186 -8.31 -18.98 12.84
N ASP A 187 -7.86 -20.19 12.57
CA ASP A 187 -7.50 -21.20 13.58
C ASP A 187 -6.28 -20.76 14.40
N GLU A 188 -6.22 -21.21 15.66
CA GLU A 188 -5.12 -20.92 16.61
C GLU A 188 -3.74 -21.33 16.05
N ASP A 189 -3.62 -22.52 15.46
CA ASP A 189 -2.39 -23.00 14.83
C ASP A 189 -1.90 -22.05 13.71
N VAL A 190 -2.84 -21.51 12.92
CA VAL A 190 -2.54 -20.56 11.85
C VAL A 190 -2.06 -19.23 12.41
N LEU A 191 -2.67 -18.76 13.50
CA LEU A 191 -2.23 -17.54 14.19
C LEU A 191 -0.81 -17.69 14.74
N HIS A 192 -0.48 -18.82 15.38
CA HIS A 192 0.87 -19.06 15.90
C HIS A 192 1.92 -19.14 14.80
N GLU A 193 1.64 -19.80 13.67
CA GLU A 193 2.56 -19.85 12.53
C GLU A 193 2.80 -18.44 11.94
N ARG A 194 1.74 -17.63 11.83
CA ARG A 194 1.85 -16.23 11.39
C ARG A 194 2.65 -15.37 12.36
N ALA A 195 2.42 -15.54 13.68
CA ALA A 195 3.15 -14.83 14.73
C ALA A 195 4.63 -15.17 14.73
N LYS A 196 4.99 -16.46 14.70
CA LYS A 196 6.37 -16.93 14.59
C LYS A 196 7.08 -16.32 13.37
N HIS A 197 6.39 -16.27 12.23
CA HIS A 197 6.96 -15.66 11.02
C HIS A 197 7.12 -14.13 11.16
N ALA A 198 6.12 -13.43 11.72
CA ALA A 198 6.16 -11.99 11.94
C ALA A 198 7.26 -11.58 12.94
N LEU A 199 7.46 -12.37 14.00
CA LEU A 199 8.51 -12.15 14.99
C LEU A 199 9.92 -12.20 14.36
N GLY A 200 10.13 -13.01 13.31
CA GLY A 200 11.38 -13.06 12.56
C GLY A 200 11.63 -11.86 11.63
N ILE A 201 10.65 -10.97 11.42
CA ILE A 201 10.73 -9.86 10.47
C ILE A 201 10.68 -8.52 11.21
N THR A 202 11.78 -7.77 11.18
CA THR A 202 11.90 -6.47 11.86
C THR A 202 10.83 -5.45 11.46
N SER A 203 10.41 -5.44 10.18
CA SER A 203 9.42 -4.49 9.66
C SER A 203 7.96 -4.92 9.85
N ALA A 204 7.68 -6.00 10.59
CA ALA A 204 6.34 -6.59 10.73
C ALA A 204 5.51 -5.98 11.86
N SER A 205 5.90 -4.84 12.44
CA SER A 205 5.17 -4.18 13.55
C SER A 205 3.64 -4.08 13.34
N PRO A 206 3.12 -3.65 12.17
CA PRO A 206 1.66 -3.63 11.95
C PRO A 206 1.00 -5.02 11.99
N LEU A 207 1.69 -6.05 11.50
CA LEU A 207 1.18 -7.41 11.54
C LEU A 207 1.18 -7.96 12.97
N LEU A 208 2.21 -7.65 13.77
CA LEU A 208 2.28 -8.07 15.18
C LEU A 208 1.11 -7.48 15.98
N ALA A 209 0.81 -6.19 15.79
CA ALA A 209 -0.35 -5.56 16.43
C ALA A 209 -1.67 -6.21 16.01
N LEU A 210 -1.85 -6.51 14.72
CA LEU A 210 -3.04 -7.19 14.23
C LEU A 210 -3.17 -8.64 14.74
N LEU A 211 -2.05 -9.34 14.90
CA LEU A 211 -2.04 -10.67 15.48
C LEU A 211 -2.34 -10.63 16.97
N ALA A 212 -1.81 -9.63 17.70
CA ALA A 212 -2.16 -9.42 19.10
C ALA A 212 -3.68 -9.27 19.29
N TRP A 213 -4.33 -8.47 18.44
CA TRP A 213 -5.79 -8.35 18.42
C TRP A 213 -6.49 -9.68 18.13
N ALA A 214 -5.97 -10.46 17.19
CA ALA A 214 -6.55 -11.77 16.86
C ALA A 214 -6.41 -12.76 18.05
N PHE A 215 -5.27 -12.79 18.73
CA PHE A 215 -5.10 -13.63 19.93
C PHE A 215 -6.02 -13.21 21.08
N GLU A 216 -6.26 -11.90 21.25
CA GLU A 216 -7.22 -11.38 22.23
C GLU A 216 -8.65 -11.90 21.96
N GLN A 217 -9.08 -11.96 20.69
CA GLN A 217 -10.40 -12.46 20.31
C GLN A 217 -10.62 -13.94 20.63
N ILE A 218 -9.55 -14.76 20.63
CA ILE A 218 -9.63 -16.19 20.97
C ILE A 218 -9.29 -16.48 22.44
N GLY A 219 -8.96 -15.45 23.23
CA GLY A 219 -8.70 -15.56 24.67
C GLY A 219 -7.28 -15.95 25.07
N ASP A 220 -6.31 -15.92 24.14
CA ASP A 220 -4.89 -16.12 24.45
C ASP A 220 -4.23 -14.78 24.83
N ALA A 221 -4.44 -14.38 26.09
CA ALA A 221 -3.96 -13.12 26.62
C ALA A 221 -2.42 -13.03 26.65
N ASP A 222 -1.74 -14.14 26.93
CA ASP A 222 -0.28 -14.18 27.03
C ASP A 222 0.39 -13.88 25.68
N MET A 223 -0.11 -14.51 24.61
CA MET A 223 0.40 -14.27 23.26
C MET A 223 0.00 -12.87 22.75
N ALA A 224 -1.20 -12.41 23.08
CA ALA A 224 -1.65 -11.05 22.74
C ALA A 224 -0.74 -9.99 23.37
N GLU A 225 -0.43 -10.12 24.66
CA GLU A 225 0.47 -9.20 25.39
C GLU A 225 1.88 -9.19 24.79
N LEU A 226 2.48 -10.37 24.59
CA LEU A 226 3.81 -10.50 23.98
C LEU A 226 3.90 -9.81 22.61
N LEU A 227 2.92 -10.06 21.74
CA LEU A 227 2.92 -9.51 20.38
C LEU A 227 2.66 -8.01 20.39
N MET A 228 1.84 -7.52 21.33
CA MET A 228 1.60 -6.09 21.53
C MET A 228 2.88 -5.37 21.97
N GLU A 229 3.62 -5.92 22.93
CA GLU A 229 4.90 -5.37 23.37
C GLU A 229 5.90 -5.31 22.20
N GLU A 230 6.07 -6.40 21.48
CA GLU A 230 6.98 -6.44 20.33
C GLU A 230 6.54 -5.49 19.20
N ALA A 231 5.23 -5.33 19.00
CA ALA A 231 4.70 -4.39 18.03
C ALA A 231 5.06 -2.94 18.38
N ARG A 232 4.95 -2.56 19.66
CA ARG A 232 5.30 -1.24 20.21
C ARG A 232 6.80 -0.97 20.14
N ASP A 233 7.62 -1.94 20.54
CA ASP A 233 9.08 -1.83 20.54
C ASP A 233 9.65 -1.62 19.13
N ARG A 234 9.06 -2.28 18.14
CA ARG A 234 9.45 -2.14 16.73
C ARG A 234 8.88 -0.89 16.06
N HIS A 235 8.00 -0.15 16.72
CA HIS A 235 7.20 0.88 16.06
C HIS A 235 8.01 2.16 15.79
N PRO A 236 8.26 2.54 14.53
CA PRO A 236 8.89 3.82 14.24
C PRO A 236 7.82 4.93 14.25
N GLY A 237 7.52 5.47 15.43
CA GLY A 237 6.80 6.74 15.61
C GLY A 237 5.38 6.83 15.00
N ASP A 238 5.05 7.96 14.38
CA ASP A 238 3.71 8.37 13.90
C ASP A 238 3.25 7.68 12.59
N LEU A 239 3.71 6.44 12.31
CA LEU A 239 3.41 5.74 11.06
C LEU A 239 2.14 4.88 11.13
N LEU A 240 1.91 4.17 12.24
CA LEU A 240 0.69 3.38 12.40
C LEU A 240 -0.53 4.27 12.63
N SER A 241 -0.39 5.31 13.46
CA SER A 241 -1.38 6.37 13.65
C SER A 241 -1.89 6.94 12.31
N LYS A 242 -1.01 7.12 11.32
CA LYS A 242 -1.40 7.60 9.99
C LYS A 242 -1.94 6.52 9.07
N ARG A 243 -1.42 5.29 9.11
CA ARG A 243 -1.81 4.23 8.15
C ARG A 243 -3.02 3.42 8.60
N MET A 244 -3.10 3.13 9.89
CA MET A 244 -4.11 2.34 10.57
C MET A 244 -4.52 3.02 11.89
N PRO A 245 -5.14 4.22 11.84
CA PRO A 245 -5.47 5.00 13.03
C PRO A 245 -6.32 4.22 14.04
N GLU A 246 -7.28 3.42 13.56
CA GLU A 246 -8.11 2.57 14.40
C GLU A 246 -7.29 1.53 15.18
N LEU A 247 -6.31 0.91 14.52
CA LEU A 247 -5.44 -0.06 15.18
C LEU A 247 -4.57 0.63 16.23
N GLN A 248 -4.05 1.83 15.93
CA GLN A 248 -3.31 2.62 16.92
C GLN A 248 -4.19 2.95 18.12
N ARG A 249 -5.45 3.37 17.92
CA ARG A 249 -6.40 3.66 19.00
C ARG A 249 -6.65 2.44 19.89
N TRP A 250 -6.84 1.26 19.30
CA TRP A 250 -6.96 0.00 20.04
C TRP A 250 -5.67 -0.30 20.82
N MET A 251 -4.50 -0.15 20.19
CA MET A 251 -3.20 -0.32 20.88
C MET A 251 -3.01 0.65 22.04
N ASP A 252 -3.59 1.84 21.99
CA ASP A 252 -3.53 2.84 23.06
C ASP A 252 -4.57 2.58 24.17
N GLY A 253 -5.35 1.49 24.08
CA GLY A 253 -6.36 1.09 25.05
C GLY A 253 -7.69 1.82 24.93
N ALA A 254 -7.93 2.52 23.81
CA ALA A 254 -9.24 3.13 23.55
C ALA A 254 -10.23 2.06 23.06
N GLU A 255 -11.49 2.18 23.46
CA GLU A 255 -12.58 1.39 22.86
C GLU A 255 -12.63 1.67 21.35
N THR A 256 -12.38 0.64 20.55
CA THR A 256 -12.56 0.69 19.10
C THR A 256 -13.88 0.02 18.76
N GLU A 257 -14.88 0.84 18.46
CA GLU A 257 -16.17 0.35 17.99
C GLU A 257 -16.01 -0.20 16.55
N PRO A 258 -16.35 -1.48 16.29
CA PRO A 258 -16.25 -2.05 14.96
C PRO A 258 -17.15 -1.27 13.99
N VAL A 259 -16.70 -1.09 12.74
CA VAL A 259 -17.43 -0.28 11.75
C VAL A 259 -18.84 -0.82 11.50
N ARG A 260 -19.00 -2.16 11.59
CA ARG A 260 -20.31 -2.81 11.47
C ARG A 260 -21.29 -2.33 12.54
N ALA A 261 -20.86 -2.22 13.80
CA ALA A 261 -21.68 -1.68 14.87
C ALA A 261 -22.03 -0.19 14.64
N ARG A 262 -21.10 0.59 14.08
CA ARG A 262 -21.38 1.98 13.72
C ARG A 262 -22.42 2.10 12.59
N VAL A 263 -22.31 1.27 11.54
CA VAL A 263 -23.26 1.27 10.42
C VAL A 263 -24.64 0.84 10.89
N GLU A 264 -24.74 -0.26 11.65
CA GLU A 264 -25.99 -0.74 12.25
C GLU A 264 -26.62 0.33 13.15
N MET A 265 -25.84 1.06 13.95
CA MET A 265 -26.33 2.19 14.76
C MET A 265 -26.82 3.39 13.93
N THR A 266 -26.19 3.68 12.78
CA THR A 266 -26.69 4.73 11.86
C THR A 266 -27.93 4.30 11.11
N GLU A 267 -28.02 3.05 10.66
CA GLU A 267 -29.21 2.51 9.99
C GLU A 267 -30.39 2.44 10.98
N GLU A 268 -30.18 1.98 12.22
CA GLU A 268 -31.20 2.02 13.28
C GLU A 268 -31.62 3.46 13.64
N ALA A 269 -30.69 4.42 13.56
CA ALA A 269 -31.01 5.82 13.81
C ALA A 269 -31.79 6.45 12.65
N GLU A 270 -31.50 6.08 11.40
CA GLU A 270 -32.26 6.50 10.22
C GLU A 270 -33.67 5.88 10.22
N ASP A 271 -33.79 4.58 10.52
CA ASP A 271 -35.08 3.88 10.63
C ASP A 271 -35.95 4.45 11.75
N ARG A 272 -35.38 4.82 12.91
CA ARG A 272 -36.13 5.49 13.99
C ARG A 272 -36.59 6.89 13.62
N VAL A 273 -35.83 7.61 12.79
CA VAL A 273 -36.24 8.93 12.29
C VAL A 273 -37.38 8.79 11.30
N ASP A 274 -37.34 7.79 10.41
CA ASP A 274 -38.41 7.53 9.45
C ASP A 274 -39.70 7.05 10.15
N GLU A 275 -39.59 6.22 11.20
CA GLU A 275 -40.74 5.78 12.01
C GLU A 275 -41.37 6.96 12.80
N GLN A 276 -40.56 7.89 13.34
CA GLN A 276 -41.06 9.10 13.98
C GLN A 276 -41.72 10.07 12.99
N VAL A 277 -41.22 10.16 11.76
CA VAL A 277 -41.82 11.00 10.70
C VAL A 277 -43.15 10.41 10.22
N GLU A 278 -43.28 9.07 10.16
CA GLU A 278 -44.56 8.40 9.86
C GLU A 278 -45.60 8.53 10.97
N ASP A 279 -45.20 8.62 12.25
CA ASP A 279 -46.12 8.78 13.38
C ASP A 279 -46.56 10.25 13.60
N GLU A 280 -45.78 11.24 13.11
CA GLU A 280 -46.18 12.66 13.11
C GLU A 280 -47.04 13.06 11.89
N THR A 281 -46.98 12.31 10.78
CA THR A 281 -47.79 12.61 9.58
C THR A 281 -49.31 12.38 9.67
N PRO A 282 -49.89 11.54 10.57
CA PRO A 282 -51.33 11.40 10.72
C PRO A 282 -51.96 12.60 11.44
N GLU A 283 -51.22 13.25 12.36
CA GLU A 283 -51.73 14.38 13.14
C GLU A 283 -51.82 15.68 12.30
N LEU A 284 -50.91 15.88 11.35
CA LEU A 284 -50.93 17.07 10.48
C LEU A 284 -52.05 17.05 9.42
N LYS A 285 -52.55 15.87 9.04
CA LYS A 285 -53.71 15.75 8.13
C LYS A 285 -55.05 16.01 8.83
N LYS A 286 -55.13 15.92 10.17
CA LYS A 286 -56.35 16.25 10.94
C LYS A 286 -56.53 17.74 11.23
N LYS A 287 -55.48 18.57 11.15
CA LYS A 287 -55.54 20.02 11.40
C LYS A 287 -55.74 20.91 10.17
N ARG A 288 -55.79 20.35 8.94
CA ARG A 288 -56.06 21.11 7.69
C ARG A 288 -57.43 20.81 7.06
N GLY A 289 -58.32 20.13 7.79
CA GLY A 289 -59.68 19.82 7.35
C GLY A 289 -60.70 20.13 8.44
N ALA A 290 -60.80 21.39 8.86
CA ALA A 290 -61.90 21.96 9.61
C ALA A 290 -62.08 23.43 9.20
#